data_AF-A0A518DV65-F1
#
_entry.id   AF-A0A518DV65-F1
#
_cell.length_a   1.000
_cell.length_b   1.000
_cell.length_c   1.000
_cell.angle_alpha   90.00
_cell.angle_beta   90.00
_cell.angle_gamma   90.00
#
_symmetry.space_group_name_H-M   'P 1'
#
loop_
_entity.id
_entity.type
_entity.pdbx_description
1 polymer ?
#
loop_
_entity_poly.entity_id
_entity_poly.type
_entity_poly.pdbx_seq_one_letter_code
_entity_poly.pdbx_strand_id
1 'polypeptide(L)'
;MTRPILDRRSFLQAGIAAAATGAVCLPGDLPLSNRTGAADAPGERPHTGRLQQAKLVGPTSSIIPVVGDGDWIWTEPPEETGYQESRNFQLTVGISLTGGKGAASNIKATTPIPVAHPEQELYNAQIDNYFCAASTRQLTPEAAQLCVAAPQLLPGQKIGALARFQLRIRKDYRGFEKDQFPAAQEFPREFRKQYMYDSPGIQTRQAAVKEMADKIGGQFDHPWDKAKAFHNWVWTEITSRIGSYTSVIAALRDRVGDCEEKAATFAAFCRVSGIPARLVWVPNHNWAEFYLQDESGYGHWIPAHTSCYSWFGWTGAHELILQKGDSVPIPEKSKPERLMSDWMQWQGAKPEVQYIAKLEPIVESGDPGPGAREKDERGAWTPFGPYADKPFMRR
;
A
#
# COMPACT_ATOMS: atom_id res chain seq x y z
N MET A 1 45.65 -24.22 -11.69
CA MET A 1 44.64 -24.90 -10.87
C MET A 1 43.26 -24.41 -11.30
N THR A 2 42.27 -25.29 -11.35
CA THR A 2 40.96 -25.09 -11.98
C THR A 2 39.98 -24.32 -11.10
N ARG A 3 39.18 -23.43 -11.71
CA ARG A 3 38.04 -22.75 -11.06
C ARG A 3 36.83 -23.69 -10.97
N PRO A 4 36.01 -23.65 -9.91
CA PRO A 4 34.63 -24.12 -9.98
C PRO A 4 33.75 -23.08 -10.68
N ILE A 5 32.91 -23.55 -11.59
CA ILE A 5 31.80 -22.76 -12.17
C ILE A 5 30.59 -22.99 -11.25
N LEU A 6 29.99 -21.93 -10.72
CA LEU A 6 28.75 -22.01 -9.94
C LEU A 6 27.53 -21.74 -10.83
N ASP A 7 26.47 -22.53 -10.59
CA ASP A 7 25.30 -22.68 -11.45
C ASP A 7 24.27 -21.56 -11.27
N ARG A 8 23.51 -21.24 -12.34
CA ARG A 8 22.55 -20.13 -12.42
C ARG A 8 21.18 -20.45 -11.77
N ARG A 9 21.16 -21.14 -10.62
CA ARG A 9 19.91 -21.57 -9.94
C ARG A 9 19.96 -21.42 -8.42
N SER A 10 20.05 -20.18 -7.95
CA SER A 10 19.93 -19.81 -6.54
C SER A 10 19.22 -18.46 -6.34
N PHE A 11 18.08 -18.28 -7.01
CA PHE A 11 17.07 -17.28 -6.65
C PHE A 11 15.80 -18.02 -6.20
N LEU A 12 15.16 -17.55 -5.12
CA LEU A 12 14.10 -18.19 -4.32
C LEU A 12 14.58 -19.24 -3.30
N GLN A 13 15.15 -18.79 -2.18
CA GLN A 13 14.90 -19.41 -0.88
C GLN A 13 15.24 -18.47 0.31
N ALA A 14 14.24 -17.70 0.74
CA ALA A 14 14.18 -17.09 2.06
C ALA A 14 12.70 -16.90 2.44
N GLY A 15 12.26 -17.45 3.58
CA GLY A 15 10.97 -17.11 4.18
C GLY A 15 9.74 -17.98 3.88
N ILE A 16 9.84 -19.33 3.89
CA ILE A 16 8.66 -20.20 4.11
C ILE A 16 8.97 -21.32 5.12
N ALA A 17 8.59 -21.06 6.37
CA ALA A 17 8.21 -22.04 7.39
C ALA A 17 7.22 -21.28 8.32
N ALA A 18 6.09 -21.83 8.78
CA ALA A 18 5.66 -23.22 8.83
C ALA A 18 4.12 -23.36 8.63
N ALA A 19 3.55 -24.49 9.08
CA ALA A 19 2.13 -24.85 9.16
C ALA A 19 1.46 -25.44 7.88
N ALA A 20 1.62 -26.74 7.70
CA ALA A 20 0.66 -27.59 6.97
C ALA A 20 0.68 -29.03 7.50
N THR A 21 -0.26 -29.38 8.39
CA THR A 21 -0.70 -30.76 8.64
C THR A 21 -2.21 -30.79 8.51
N GLY A 22 -2.71 -31.46 7.48
CA GLY A 22 -4.14 -31.55 7.16
C GLY A 22 -4.34 -32.49 5.97
N ALA A 23 -5.11 -33.55 6.17
CA ALA A 23 -5.18 -34.67 5.23
C ALA A 23 -5.96 -34.34 3.94
N VAL A 24 -5.52 -34.95 2.84
CA VAL A 24 -6.22 -34.92 1.55
C VAL A 24 -7.34 -35.96 1.54
N CYS A 25 -8.59 -35.53 1.37
CA CYS A 25 -9.69 -36.40 0.96
C CYS A 25 -10.13 -36.05 -0.46
N LEU A 26 -10.11 -37.04 -1.34
CA LEU A 26 -10.62 -36.95 -2.72
C LEU A 26 -12.14 -37.19 -2.73
N PRO A 27 -12.95 -36.39 -3.45
CA PRO A 27 -14.32 -36.77 -3.78
C PRO A 27 -14.32 -37.70 -5.02
N GLY A 28 -15.05 -38.81 -4.95
CA GLY A 28 -15.31 -39.71 -6.07
C GLY A 28 -16.56 -39.34 -6.85
N ASP A 29 -16.61 -39.74 -8.12
CA ASP A 29 -17.68 -39.43 -9.09
C ASP A 29 -18.94 -40.32 -8.98
N LEU A 30 -19.97 -39.88 -9.74
CA LEU A 30 -21.13 -40.62 -10.28
C LEU A 30 -22.42 -40.72 -9.43
N PRO A 31 -23.62 -40.85 -10.07
CA PRO A 31 -24.02 -40.41 -11.42
C PRO A 31 -25.38 -39.68 -11.50
N LEU A 32 -25.70 -39.19 -12.72
CA LEU A 32 -26.99 -38.63 -13.13
C LEU A 32 -28.16 -39.64 -13.05
N SER A 33 -29.37 -39.18 -12.71
CA SER A 33 -30.64 -39.86 -13.07
C SER A 33 -31.79 -38.85 -13.32
N ASN A 34 -32.95 -39.35 -13.78
CA ASN A 34 -33.84 -38.64 -14.70
C ASN A 34 -35.07 -37.90 -14.11
N ARG A 35 -35.70 -37.10 -14.98
CA ARG A 35 -36.87 -36.20 -14.77
C ARG A 35 -38.16 -36.85 -14.21
N THR A 36 -38.79 -36.13 -13.27
CA THR A 36 -40.25 -35.87 -13.10
C THR A 36 -40.43 -34.51 -12.37
N GLY A 37 -41.59 -33.84 -12.31
CA GLY A 37 -42.87 -34.09 -13.01
C GLY A 37 -44.06 -33.20 -12.58
N ALA A 38 -43.98 -31.87 -12.79
CA ALA A 38 -45.06 -30.85 -12.67
C ALA A 38 -45.70 -30.53 -11.29
N ALA A 39 -45.75 -29.23 -10.97
CA ALA A 39 -46.90 -28.53 -10.34
C ALA A 39 -46.68 -27.00 -10.38
N ASP A 40 -47.66 -26.23 -10.86
CA ASP A 40 -47.59 -24.76 -10.91
C ASP A 40 -47.82 -24.12 -9.54
N ALA A 41 -47.03 -23.10 -9.22
CA ALA A 41 -47.27 -22.14 -8.15
C ALA A 41 -46.94 -20.73 -8.66
N PRO A 42 -47.68 -19.67 -8.24
CA PRO A 42 -47.57 -18.36 -8.86
C PRO A 42 -46.19 -17.75 -8.62
N GLY A 43 -45.47 -17.51 -9.72
CA GLY A 43 -44.11 -17.00 -9.66
C GLY A 43 -44.02 -15.57 -9.14
N GLU A 44 -43.65 -15.43 -7.86
CA GLU A 44 -42.83 -14.29 -7.47
C GLU A 44 -41.59 -14.29 -8.36
N ARG A 45 -41.52 -13.31 -9.28
CA ARG A 45 -40.31 -13.11 -10.07
C ARG A 45 -39.20 -12.81 -9.07
N PRO A 46 -38.12 -13.60 -8.99
CA PRO A 46 -37.01 -13.24 -8.12
C PRO A 46 -36.57 -11.84 -8.53
N HIS A 47 -36.55 -10.90 -7.57
CA HIS A 47 -36.00 -9.58 -7.82
C HIS A 47 -34.54 -9.77 -8.22
N THR A 48 -34.26 -9.75 -9.53
CA THR A 48 -32.91 -9.77 -10.09
C THR A 48 -32.27 -8.42 -9.83
N GLY A 49 -31.99 -8.16 -8.55
CA GLY A 49 -31.37 -6.94 -8.07
C GLY A 49 -30.02 -6.81 -8.75
N ARG A 50 -29.89 -5.81 -9.62
CA ARG A 50 -28.64 -5.51 -10.31
C ARG A 50 -27.53 -5.39 -9.26
N LEU A 51 -26.43 -6.11 -9.49
CA LEU A 51 -25.23 -5.97 -8.67
C LEU A 51 -24.76 -4.51 -8.67
N GLN A 52 -24.67 -3.93 -7.48
CA GLN A 52 -24.19 -2.57 -7.25
C GLN A 52 -22.82 -2.66 -6.58
N GLN A 53 -21.94 -1.71 -6.92
CA GLN A 53 -20.62 -1.60 -6.35
C GLN A 53 -20.35 -0.13 -5.99
N ALA A 54 -19.62 0.08 -4.90
CA ALA A 54 -19.04 1.36 -4.53
C ALA A 54 -17.52 1.19 -4.44
N LYS A 55 -16.80 1.98 -5.24
CA LYS A 55 -15.42 2.34 -4.91
C LYS A 55 -15.51 3.57 -4.01
N LEU A 56 -15.04 3.44 -2.78
CA LEU A 56 -14.73 4.59 -1.95
C LEU A 56 -13.26 4.90 -2.23
N VAL A 57 -13.00 6.12 -2.69
CA VAL A 57 -11.63 6.56 -2.98
C VAL A 57 -10.97 6.69 -1.62
N GLY A 58 -10.06 5.77 -1.29
CA GLY A 58 -9.34 5.79 -0.03
C GLY A 58 -8.72 7.18 0.15
N PRO A 59 -9.05 7.91 1.23
CA PRO A 59 -8.56 9.26 1.39
C PRO A 59 -7.04 9.30 1.46
N THR A 60 -6.45 10.16 0.64
CA THR A 60 -5.16 10.80 0.92
C THR A 60 -5.34 12.14 1.65
N SER A 61 -6.51 12.35 2.26
CA SER A 61 -6.81 13.50 3.11
C SER A 61 -6.11 13.39 4.46
N SER A 62 -4.80 13.62 4.42
CA SER A 62 -4.07 14.46 5.37
C SER A 62 -4.32 14.21 6.85
N ILE A 63 -4.27 12.95 7.30
CA ILE A 63 -4.03 12.61 8.72
C ILE A 63 -2.98 11.50 8.77
N ILE A 64 -1.68 11.82 8.82
CA ILE A 64 -0.73 10.73 9.11
C ILE A 64 -0.88 10.40 10.60
N PRO A 65 -1.07 9.13 10.99
CA PRO A 65 -0.71 8.67 12.31
C PRO A 65 0.82 8.59 12.40
N VAL A 66 1.48 9.75 12.33
CA VAL A 66 2.89 9.90 12.70
C VAL A 66 2.92 10.61 14.04
N VAL A 67 3.35 9.83 15.02
CA VAL A 67 4.01 10.31 16.21
C VAL A 67 5.23 11.13 15.83
N GLY A 68 5.10 12.46 15.83
CA GLY A 68 6.25 13.30 16.16
C GLY A 68 6.20 14.81 15.89
N ASP A 69 6.84 15.55 16.80
CA ASP A 69 6.93 17.01 16.91
C ASP A 69 8.35 17.47 17.29
N GLY A 70 9.37 16.89 16.65
CA GLY A 70 10.79 17.24 16.84
C GLY A 70 11.62 16.08 17.33
N ASP A 71 11.38 15.61 18.56
CA ASP A 71 12.16 14.51 19.18
C ASP A 71 11.94 13.14 18.49
N TRP A 72 10.83 13.04 17.77
CA TRP A 72 10.26 11.80 17.24
C TRP A 72 10.44 11.64 15.73
N ILE A 73 10.57 12.74 15.00
CA ILE A 73 10.82 12.78 13.56
C ILE A 73 12.23 13.29 13.38
N TRP A 74 13.13 12.45 12.89
CA TRP A 74 14.50 12.86 12.61
C TRP A 74 14.52 13.91 11.47
N THR A 75 15.05 15.09 11.77
CA THR A 75 15.31 16.14 10.77
C THR A 75 16.57 15.86 9.96
N GLU A 76 17.54 15.16 10.57
CA GLU A 76 18.84 14.78 10.00
C GLU A 76 19.08 13.28 10.22
N PRO A 77 19.89 12.60 9.40
CA PRO A 77 20.21 11.19 9.61
C PRO A 77 21.00 11.00 10.93
N PRO A 78 20.80 9.87 11.65
CA PRO A 78 21.58 9.56 12.85
C PRO A 78 23.02 9.13 12.48
N GLU A 79 23.89 9.03 13.48
CA GLU A 79 25.25 8.51 13.28
C GLU A 79 25.27 7.00 12.99
N GLU A 80 24.44 6.22 13.69
CA GLU A 80 24.41 4.75 13.58
C GLU A 80 23.51 4.24 12.45
N THR A 81 24.06 3.41 11.56
CA THR A 81 23.32 2.79 10.46
C THR A 81 22.51 1.57 10.89
N GLY A 82 21.28 1.44 10.39
CA GLY A 82 20.42 0.27 10.56
C GLY A 82 18.93 0.60 10.56
N TYR A 83 18.13 -0.39 10.99
CA TYR A 83 16.73 -0.18 11.34
C TYR A 83 16.59 0.11 12.83
N GLN A 84 16.31 1.37 13.13
CA GLN A 84 16.53 2.00 14.44
C GLN A 84 15.22 2.37 15.14
N GLU A 85 15.33 2.74 16.43
CA GLU A 85 14.19 3.12 17.30
C GLU A 85 13.00 2.16 17.16
N SER A 86 13.16 0.89 17.50
CA SER A 86 12.06 -0.07 17.44
C SER A 86 10.89 0.35 18.35
N ARG A 87 9.67 0.47 17.80
CA ARG A 87 8.45 0.78 18.57
C ARG A 87 7.32 -0.20 18.27
N ASN A 88 6.63 -0.62 19.33
CA ASN A 88 5.54 -1.58 19.24
C ASN A 88 4.19 -0.87 19.14
N PHE A 89 3.31 -1.37 18.27
CA PHE A 89 1.98 -0.81 18.04
C PHE A 89 0.92 -1.90 17.95
N GLN A 90 -0.30 -1.59 18.39
CA GLN A 90 -1.50 -2.34 18.08
C GLN A 90 -2.24 -1.64 16.94
N LEU A 91 -2.45 -2.34 15.83
CA LEU A 91 -3.27 -1.88 14.72
C LEU A 91 -4.60 -2.64 14.71
N THR A 92 -5.71 -1.93 14.67
CA THR A 92 -7.04 -2.50 14.39
C THR A 92 -7.52 -1.98 13.03
N VAL A 93 -7.68 -2.88 12.05
CA VAL A 93 -8.29 -2.59 10.73
C VAL A 93 -9.62 -3.33 10.61
N GLY A 94 -10.67 -2.69 10.10
CA GLY A 94 -11.97 -3.37 10.03
C GLY A 94 -12.99 -2.75 9.08
N ILE A 95 -14.10 -3.47 8.92
CA ILE A 95 -15.27 -3.08 8.14
C ILE A 95 -16.50 -3.31 9.02
N SER A 96 -17.32 -2.28 9.16
CA SER A 96 -18.62 -2.32 9.82
C SER A 96 -19.70 -1.92 8.80
N LEU A 97 -20.77 -2.72 8.72
CA LEU A 97 -21.87 -2.54 7.78
C LEU A 97 -23.20 -2.50 8.53
N THR A 98 -24.01 -1.48 8.26
CA THR A 98 -25.37 -1.33 8.82
C THR A 98 -26.40 -1.40 7.70
N GLY A 99 -27.45 -2.21 7.87
CA GLY A 99 -28.52 -2.34 6.89
C GLY A 99 -29.33 -1.05 6.78
N GLY A 100 -29.47 -0.54 5.55
CA GLY A 100 -30.22 0.69 5.26
C GLY A 100 -31.75 0.51 5.31
N LYS A 101 -32.48 1.32 4.55
CA LYS A 101 -33.96 1.34 4.51
C LYS A 101 -34.63 0.07 3.94
N GLY A 102 -33.87 -0.95 3.58
CA GLY A 102 -34.33 -2.21 3.01
C GLY A 102 -33.28 -3.30 3.16
N ALA A 103 -33.64 -4.54 2.84
CA ALA A 103 -32.68 -5.64 2.88
C ALA A 103 -31.62 -5.51 1.77
N ALA A 104 -30.40 -5.95 2.08
CA ALA A 104 -29.31 -6.12 1.14
C ALA A 104 -28.88 -7.60 1.09
N SER A 105 -28.30 -8.04 -0.02
CA SER A 105 -27.80 -9.40 -0.20
C SER A 105 -26.52 -9.46 -1.05
N ASN A 106 -25.88 -10.63 -1.09
CA ASN A 106 -24.64 -10.89 -1.83
C ASN A 106 -23.55 -9.84 -1.53
N ILE A 107 -23.35 -9.62 -0.24
CA ILE A 107 -22.51 -8.54 0.29
C ILE A 107 -21.07 -9.01 0.31
N LYS A 108 -20.19 -8.20 -0.27
CA LYS A 108 -18.74 -8.35 -0.16
C LYS A 108 -18.13 -6.99 0.10
N ALA A 109 -17.19 -6.91 1.02
CA ALA A 109 -16.42 -5.69 1.27
C ALA A 109 -14.96 -6.04 1.52
N THR A 110 -14.05 -5.17 1.10
CA THR A 110 -12.60 -5.34 1.28
C THR A 110 -11.94 -4.07 1.76
N THR A 111 -10.95 -4.19 2.64
CA THR A 111 -10.16 -3.08 3.16
C THR A 111 -8.67 -3.45 3.25
N PRO A 112 -7.73 -2.57 2.89
CA PRO A 112 -6.30 -2.88 2.96
C PRO A 112 -5.78 -3.07 4.40
N ILE A 113 -4.94 -4.07 4.58
CA ILE A 113 -4.25 -4.45 5.83
C ILE A 113 -2.72 -4.44 5.60
N PRO A 114 -1.88 -4.25 6.66
CA PRO A 114 -0.44 -4.24 6.50
C PRO A 114 0.13 -5.60 6.09
N VAL A 115 1.36 -5.56 5.59
CA VAL A 115 2.21 -6.72 5.29
C VAL A 115 3.55 -6.55 6.02
N ALA A 116 4.28 -7.63 6.23
CA ALA A 116 5.60 -7.57 6.85
C ALA A 116 6.67 -7.05 5.87
N HIS A 117 7.50 -6.14 6.34
CA HIS A 117 8.65 -5.55 5.65
C HIS A 117 9.83 -5.45 6.64
N PRO A 118 11.09 -5.25 6.20
CA PRO A 118 12.24 -5.13 7.10
C PRO A 118 12.11 -4.05 8.20
N GLU A 119 11.44 -2.95 7.90
CA GLU A 119 11.13 -1.86 8.84
C GLU A 119 9.81 -2.06 9.62
N GLN A 120 9.00 -3.08 9.27
CA GLN A 120 7.67 -3.32 9.83
C GLN A 120 7.41 -4.82 10.02
N GLU A 121 7.55 -5.30 11.25
CA GLU A 121 7.28 -6.70 11.60
C GLU A 121 5.83 -6.88 12.10
N LEU A 122 5.22 -8.04 11.79
CA LEU A 122 3.88 -8.44 12.24
C LEU A 122 4.02 -9.71 13.09
N TYR A 123 3.52 -9.69 14.34
CA TYR A 123 3.63 -10.85 15.26
C TYR A 123 2.37 -11.70 15.36
N ASN A 124 1.21 -11.06 15.32
CA ASN A 124 -0.09 -11.70 15.51
C ASN A 124 -1.12 -11.02 14.61
N ALA A 125 -2.14 -11.77 14.19
CA ALA A 125 -3.29 -11.31 13.44
C ALA A 125 -4.55 -12.05 13.92
N GLN A 126 -5.33 -11.42 14.80
CA GLN A 126 -6.63 -11.94 15.23
C GLN A 126 -7.74 -11.31 14.40
N ILE A 127 -8.68 -12.09 13.88
CA ILE A 127 -9.90 -11.57 13.24
C ILE A 127 -11.09 -11.87 14.16
N ASP A 128 -11.80 -10.82 14.57
CA ASP A 128 -13.08 -10.93 15.26
C ASP A 128 -14.18 -10.49 14.30
N ASN A 129 -15.14 -11.37 14.01
CA ASN A 129 -16.24 -11.13 13.08
C ASN A 129 -17.59 -11.37 13.75
N TYR A 130 -18.61 -10.60 13.36
CA TYR A 130 -19.98 -10.74 13.85
C TYR A 130 -20.95 -10.78 12.68
N PHE A 131 -21.74 -11.86 12.63
CA PHE A 131 -22.80 -12.11 11.63
C PHE A 131 -22.36 -12.05 10.15
N CYS A 132 -21.07 -12.22 9.87
CA CYS A 132 -20.50 -12.33 8.53
C CYS A 132 -19.33 -13.33 8.50
N ALA A 133 -18.91 -13.78 7.32
CA ALA A 133 -17.62 -14.43 7.12
C ALA A 133 -16.52 -13.39 6.93
N ALA A 134 -15.32 -13.66 7.45
CA ALA A 134 -14.17 -12.77 7.32
C ALA A 134 -12.86 -13.56 7.13
N SER A 135 -11.94 -13.05 6.33
CA SER A 135 -10.62 -13.64 6.09
C SER A 135 -9.62 -12.61 5.56
N THR A 136 -8.32 -12.86 5.72
CA THR A 136 -7.29 -12.12 5.00
C THR A 136 -7.07 -12.71 3.60
N ARG A 137 -6.62 -11.87 2.67
CA ARG A 137 -6.25 -12.26 1.30
C ARG A 137 -4.99 -11.52 0.87
N GLN A 138 -3.92 -12.28 0.63
CA GLN A 138 -2.71 -11.75 -0.01
C GLN A 138 -2.99 -11.49 -1.50
N LEU A 139 -2.53 -10.36 -2.03
CA LEU A 139 -2.67 -9.99 -3.45
C LEU A 139 -1.33 -9.99 -4.18
N THR A 140 -0.29 -9.50 -3.52
CA THR A 140 1.13 -9.59 -3.92
C THR A 140 1.97 -9.84 -2.67
N PRO A 141 3.27 -10.14 -2.76
CA PRO A 141 4.14 -10.20 -1.57
C PRO A 141 4.17 -8.90 -0.74
N GLU A 142 3.67 -7.79 -1.29
CA GLU A 142 3.78 -6.44 -0.74
C GLU A 142 2.39 -5.79 -0.50
N ALA A 143 1.29 -6.55 -0.65
CA ALA A 143 -0.08 -6.04 -0.59
C ALA A 143 -1.11 -7.11 -0.14
N ALA A 144 -1.96 -6.78 0.83
CA ALA A 144 -3.01 -7.66 1.34
C ALA A 144 -4.30 -6.91 1.74
N GLN A 145 -5.41 -7.66 1.86
CA GLN A 145 -6.73 -7.13 2.24
C GLN A 145 -7.42 -8.00 3.29
N LEU A 146 -8.16 -7.37 4.21
CA LEU A 146 -9.24 -8.01 4.95
C LEU A 146 -10.47 -8.06 4.04
N CYS A 147 -11.05 -9.25 3.89
CA CYS A 147 -12.26 -9.51 3.13
C CYS A 147 -13.41 -9.87 4.07
N VAL A 148 -14.57 -9.25 3.88
CA VAL A 148 -15.83 -9.53 4.59
C VAL A 148 -16.89 -9.96 3.59
N ALA A 149 -17.66 -11.00 3.90
CA ALA A 149 -18.76 -11.45 3.07
C ALA A 149 -19.99 -11.85 3.91
N ALA A 150 -21.19 -11.53 3.44
CA ALA A 150 -22.44 -11.98 4.04
C ALA A 150 -23.52 -12.25 2.98
N PRO A 151 -24.35 -13.30 3.13
CA PRO A 151 -25.41 -13.60 2.19
C PRO A 151 -26.52 -12.54 2.20
N GLN A 152 -26.81 -11.97 3.38
CA GLN A 152 -27.90 -11.03 3.62
C GLN A 152 -27.54 -10.04 4.74
N LEU A 153 -28.16 -8.85 4.70
CA LEU A 153 -28.18 -7.85 5.75
C LEU A 153 -29.59 -7.25 5.84
N LEU A 154 -30.24 -7.38 6.98
CA LEU A 154 -31.58 -6.85 7.22
C LEU A 154 -31.55 -5.36 7.61
N PRO A 155 -32.64 -4.60 7.45
CA PRO A 155 -32.72 -3.21 7.89
C PRO A 155 -32.31 -3.04 9.36
N GLY A 156 -31.41 -2.10 9.65
CA GLY A 156 -30.88 -1.84 11.00
C GLY A 156 -29.95 -2.92 11.58
N GLN A 157 -29.82 -4.10 10.96
CA GLN A 157 -28.85 -5.11 11.37
C GLN A 157 -27.43 -4.58 11.17
N LYS A 158 -26.51 -4.96 12.06
CA LYS A 158 -25.07 -4.70 11.94
C LYS A 158 -24.30 -5.99 11.73
N ILE A 159 -23.36 -5.98 10.79
CA ILE A 159 -22.40 -7.06 10.52
C ILE A 159 -21.01 -6.44 10.34
N GLY A 160 -19.95 -7.20 10.58
CA GLY A 160 -18.60 -6.68 10.33
C GLY A 160 -17.48 -7.55 10.87
N ALA A 161 -16.25 -7.12 10.61
CA ALA A 161 -15.05 -7.75 11.11
C ALA A 161 -13.95 -6.74 11.45
N LEU A 162 -13.17 -7.04 12.49
CA LEU A 162 -11.99 -6.32 12.91
C LEU A 162 -10.79 -7.29 12.88
N ALA A 163 -9.76 -6.96 12.12
CA ALA A 163 -8.45 -7.60 12.16
C ALA A 163 -7.52 -6.78 13.08
N ARG A 164 -7.02 -7.41 14.14
CA ARG A 164 -6.11 -6.83 15.14
C ARG A 164 -4.71 -7.39 14.96
N PHE A 165 -3.74 -6.51 14.75
CA PHE A 165 -2.33 -6.82 14.54
C PHE A 165 -1.47 -6.23 15.66
N GLN A 166 -0.45 -6.97 16.06
CA GLN A 166 0.68 -6.42 16.81
C GLN A 166 1.85 -6.22 15.86
N LEU A 167 2.39 -5.00 15.84
CA LEU A 167 3.41 -4.52 14.91
C LEU A 167 4.64 -4.06 15.67
N ARG A 168 5.83 -4.24 15.09
CA ARG A 168 7.04 -3.45 15.42
C ARG A 168 7.44 -2.63 14.20
N ILE A 169 7.38 -1.31 14.33
CA ILE A 169 7.79 -0.36 13.28
C ILE A 169 9.14 0.25 13.69
N ARG A 170 10.00 0.51 12.71
CA ARG A 170 11.36 1.05 12.88
C ARG A 170 11.58 2.23 11.92
N LYS A 171 12.52 3.11 12.26
CA LYS A 171 13.09 4.10 11.33
C LYS A 171 14.16 3.42 10.47
N ASP A 172 14.42 3.93 9.27
CA ASP A 172 15.38 3.34 8.33
C ASP A 172 16.50 4.33 7.98
N TYR A 173 17.72 4.07 8.46
CA TYR A 173 18.92 4.74 7.98
C TYR A 173 20.01 3.71 7.72
N ARG A 174 20.00 3.07 6.56
CA ARG A 174 21.01 2.07 6.18
C ARG A 174 22.35 2.66 5.71
N GLY A 175 22.55 3.98 5.83
CA GLY A 175 23.79 4.66 5.41
C GLY A 175 24.08 4.50 3.92
N PHE A 176 23.05 4.68 3.08
CA PHE A 176 23.20 4.53 1.65
C PHE A 176 23.98 5.67 1.02
N GLU A 177 25.00 5.34 0.24
CA GLU A 177 25.83 6.29 -0.47
C GLU A 177 26.15 5.82 -1.89
N LYS A 178 26.47 6.78 -2.76
CA LYS A 178 26.75 6.55 -4.18
C LYS A 178 27.70 5.38 -4.44
N ASP A 179 28.82 5.37 -3.71
CA ASP A 179 29.97 4.49 -3.97
C ASP A 179 29.72 3.03 -3.57
N GLN A 180 28.57 2.70 -2.99
CA GLN A 180 28.13 1.34 -2.72
C GLN A 180 27.53 0.64 -3.95
N PHE A 181 27.22 1.39 -5.01
CA PHE A 181 26.48 0.90 -6.18
C PHE A 181 27.27 1.13 -7.47
N PRO A 182 27.47 0.12 -8.34
CA PRO A 182 28.04 0.34 -9.67
C PRO A 182 27.11 1.19 -10.56
N ALA A 183 27.71 2.00 -11.44
CA ALA A 183 26.97 2.81 -12.41
C ALA A 183 26.15 1.96 -13.41
N ALA A 184 26.68 0.81 -13.80
CA ALA A 184 26.00 -0.16 -14.65
C ALA A 184 25.10 -1.05 -13.79
N GLN A 185 23.81 -1.12 -14.13
CA GLN A 185 22.79 -1.84 -13.39
C GLN A 185 22.03 -2.78 -14.33
N GLU A 186 21.95 -4.08 -14.01
CA GLU A 186 21.32 -5.09 -14.86
C GLU A 186 20.23 -5.88 -14.14
N PHE A 187 18.97 -5.65 -14.55
CA PHE A 187 17.82 -6.27 -13.89
C PHE A 187 17.15 -7.37 -14.75
N PRO A 188 16.74 -8.51 -14.14
CA PRO A 188 15.96 -9.54 -14.82
C PRO A 188 14.69 -9.00 -15.46
N ARG A 189 14.31 -9.54 -16.63
CA ARG A 189 13.17 -9.03 -17.44
C ARG A 189 11.87 -8.87 -16.65
N GLU A 190 11.54 -9.81 -15.77
CA GLU A 190 10.30 -9.78 -14.99
C GLU A 190 10.36 -8.73 -13.86
N PHE A 191 11.53 -8.51 -13.25
CA PHE A 191 11.75 -7.40 -12.32
C PHE A 191 11.58 -6.05 -13.02
N ARG A 192 12.15 -5.90 -14.22
CA ARG A 192 11.95 -4.70 -15.06
C ARG A 192 10.48 -4.48 -15.40
N LYS A 193 9.75 -5.53 -15.82
CA LYS A 193 8.30 -5.45 -16.08
C LYS A 193 7.52 -4.87 -14.90
N GLN A 194 7.86 -5.29 -13.68
CA GLN A 194 7.15 -4.90 -12.47
C GLN A 194 7.49 -3.47 -11.99
N TYR A 195 8.74 -3.03 -12.16
CA TYR A 195 9.25 -1.82 -11.49
C TYR A 195 9.79 -0.73 -12.42
N MET A 196 9.83 -0.93 -13.75
CA MET A 196 10.38 0.03 -14.74
C MET A 196 9.42 0.49 -15.84
N TYR A 197 8.19 -0.02 -15.89
CA TYR A 197 7.20 0.37 -16.91
C TYR A 197 6.01 1.13 -16.32
N ASP A 198 5.07 1.51 -17.20
CA ASP A 198 3.79 2.09 -16.81
C ASP A 198 3.05 1.23 -15.78
N SER A 199 2.47 1.89 -14.79
CA SER A 199 1.49 1.32 -13.87
C SER A 199 0.28 2.29 -13.76
N PRO A 200 -0.85 1.91 -13.15
CA PRO A 200 -2.00 2.80 -13.03
C PRO A 200 -1.63 4.20 -12.51
N GLY A 201 -1.84 5.24 -13.33
CA GLY A 201 -1.48 6.63 -12.98
C GLY A 201 -0.02 7.04 -13.27
N ILE A 202 0.92 6.10 -13.38
CA ILE A 202 2.35 6.40 -13.62
C ILE A 202 2.69 6.17 -15.10
N GLN A 203 2.69 7.24 -15.92
CA GLN A 203 2.83 7.14 -17.38
C GLN A 203 4.29 7.33 -17.87
N THR A 204 5.13 6.31 -17.72
CA THR A 204 6.54 6.31 -18.18
C THR A 204 6.69 6.35 -19.71
N ARG A 205 5.69 5.87 -20.48
CA ARG A 205 5.77 5.86 -21.95
C ARG A 205 5.68 7.23 -22.62
N GLN A 206 5.15 8.24 -21.93
CA GLN A 206 4.87 9.57 -22.49
C GLN A 206 6.14 10.37 -22.80
N ALA A 207 6.15 11.08 -23.94
CA ALA A 207 7.30 11.86 -24.40
C ALA A 207 7.74 12.92 -23.37
N ALA A 208 6.79 13.71 -22.86
CA ALA A 208 7.05 14.76 -21.86
C ALA A 208 7.70 14.24 -20.56
N VAL A 209 7.46 12.98 -20.16
CA VAL A 209 8.12 12.39 -18.98
C VAL A 209 9.58 12.07 -19.29
N LYS A 210 9.85 11.50 -20.47
CA LYS A 210 11.20 11.17 -20.94
C LYS A 210 12.04 12.42 -21.17
N GLU A 211 11.49 13.41 -21.87
CA GLU A 211 12.16 14.70 -22.13
C GLU A 211 12.49 15.45 -20.84
N MET A 212 11.59 15.43 -19.85
CA MET A 212 11.87 16.06 -18.55
C MET A 212 12.90 15.28 -17.74
N ALA A 213 12.82 13.94 -17.72
CA ALA A 213 13.82 13.10 -17.05
C ALA A 213 15.21 13.22 -17.69
N ASP A 214 15.29 13.29 -19.02
CA ASP A 214 16.55 13.51 -19.74
C ASP A 214 17.11 14.92 -19.45
N LYS A 215 16.27 15.96 -19.47
CA LYS A 215 16.67 17.32 -19.11
C LYS A 215 17.24 17.44 -17.69
N ILE A 216 16.71 16.69 -16.72
CA ILE A 216 17.15 16.74 -15.32
C ILE A 216 18.36 15.82 -15.09
N GLY A 217 18.26 14.58 -15.58
CA GLY A 217 19.13 13.47 -15.22
C GLY A 217 20.11 13.00 -16.29
N GLY A 218 19.92 13.39 -17.56
CA GLY A 218 20.73 12.92 -18.69
C GLY A 218 22.20 13.36 -18.65
N GLN A 219 22.52 14.40 -17.88
CA GLN A 219 23.88 14.86 -17.61
C GLN A 219 24.67 13.98 -16.62
N PHE A 220 24.01 13.08 -15.90
CA PHE A 220 24.64 12.17 -14.95
C PHE A 220 24.74 10.78 -15.54
N ASP A 221 25.87 10.10 -15.40
CA ASP A 221 25.97 8.68 -15.76
C ASP A 221 25.37 7.78 -14.66
N HIS A 222 25.62 8.14 -13.40
CA HIS A 222 25.32 7.31 -12.24
C HIS A 222 23.82 7.29 -11.88
N PRO A 223 23.21 6.12 -11.61
CA PRO A 223 21.79 6.04 -11.28
C PRO A 223 21.44 6.70 -9.94
N TRP A 224 22.35 6.67 -8.95
CA TRP A 224 22.20 7.43 -7.69
C TRP A 224 22.06 8.94 -7.94
N ASP A 225 22.94 9.51 -8.77
CA ASP A 225 22.95 10.95 -9.04
C ASP A 225 21.69 11.37 -9.83
N LYS A 226 21.24 10.53 -10.78
CA LYS A 226 19.95 10.68 -11.46
C LYS A 226 18.79 10.70 -10.46
N ALA A 227 18.70 9.70 -9.59
CA ALA A 227 17.64 9.63 -8.59
C ALA A 227 17.66 10.85 -7.66
N LYS A 228 18.84 11.28 -7.19
CA LYS A 228 19.00 12.46 -6.33
C LYS A 228 18.58 13.75 -7.06
N ALA A 229 18.93 13.90 -8.33
CA ALA A 229 18.49 15.02 -9.18
C ALA A 229 16.96 15.02 -9.39
N PHE A 230 16.33 13.86 -9.65
CA PHE A 230 14.88 13.73 -9.77
C PHE A 230 14.15 14.05 -8.46
N HIS A 231 14.66 13.55 -7.33
CA HIS A 231 14.14 13.85 -6.01
C HIS A 231 14.15 15.36 -5.74
N ASN A 232 15.31 16.00 -5.90
CA ASN A 232 15.47 17.42 -5.64
C ASN A 232 14.56 18.25 -6.55
N TRP A 233 14.50 17.91 -7.83
CA TRP A 233 13.63 18.59 -8.78
C TRP A 233 12.13 18.45 -8.42
N VAL A 234 11.66 17.25 -8.04
CA VAL A 234 10.27 17.05 -7.61
C VAL A 234 9.95 17.82 -6.32
N TRP A 235 10.93 17.89 -5.41
CA TRP A 235 10.82 18.64 -4.17
C TRP A 235 10.64 20.14 -4.42
N THR A 236 11.47 20.73 -5.29
CA THR A 236 11.50 22.20 -5.54
C THR A 236 10.47 22.68 -6.57
N GLU A 237 10.18 21.90 -7.63
CA GLU A 237 9.43 22.38 -8.80
C GLU A 237 7.95 21.99 -8.81
N ILE A 238 7.51 21.08 -7.94
CA ILE A 238 6.09 20.73 -7.79
C ILE A 238 5.57 21.29 -6.48
N THR A 239 4.76 22.34 -6.55
CA THR A 239 4.12 22.96 -5.38
C THR A 239 3.09 22.00 -4.78
N SER A 240 3.17 21.78 -3.46
CA SER A 240 2.21 20.95 -2.73
C SER A 240 0.81 21.58 -2.76
N ARG A 241 -0.22 20.80 -3.13
CA ARG A 241 -1.63 21.20 -3.02
C ARG A 241 -2.50 19.97 -2.77
N ILE A 242 -3.28 19.99 -1.69
CA ILE A 242 -4.24 18.92 -1.39
C ILE A 242 -5.27 18.82 -2.52
N GLY A 243 -5.53 17.59 -2.97
CA GLY A 243 -6.57 17.29 -3.95
C GLY A 243 -6.66 15.80 -4.25
N SER A 244 -7.69 15.42 -4.99
CA SER A 244 -7.76 14.07 -5.57
C SER A 244 -6.65 13.89 -6.61
N TYR A 245 -6.02 12.72 -6.61
CA TYR A 245 -4.98 12.38 -7.59
C TYR A 245 -5.42 12.59 -9.05
N THR A 246 -4.51 13.16 -9.82
CA THR A 246 -4.65 13.52 -11.24
C THR A 246 -3.83 12.58 -12.14
N SER A 247 -2.57 12.91 -12.41
CA SER A 247 -1.62 12.10 -13.18
C SER A 247 -0.21 12.72 -13.11
N VAL A 248 0.82 11.94 -13.46
CA VAL A 248 2.18 12.48 -13.65
C VAL A 248 2.20 13.60 -14.69
N ILE A 249 1.45 13.45 -15.80
CA ILE A 249 1.40 14.48 -16.86
C ILE A 249 0.77 15.80 -16.37
N ALA A 250 -0.28 15.73 -15.55
CA ALA A 250 -0.87 16.92 -14.94
C ALA A 250 0.12 17.59 -13.98
N ALA A 251 0.78 16.82 -13.11
CA ALA A 251 1.80 17.34 -12.20
C ALA A 251 2.97 18.03 -12.94
N LEU A 252 3.44 17.43 -14.04
CA LEU A 252 4.46 18.03 -14.89
C LEU A 252 3.99 19.32 -15.57
N ARG A 253 2.77 19.35 -16.12
CA ARG A 253 2.24 20.53 -16.81
C ARG A 253 1.95 21.68 -15.83
N ASP A 254 1.29 21.38 -14.73
CA ASP A 254 0.71 22.37 -13.82
C ASP A 254 1.66 22.78 -12.70
N ARG A 255 2.77 22.04 -12.49
CA ARG A 255 3.75 22.23 -11.39
C ARG A 255 3.11 22.22 -10.01
N VAL A 256 2.01 21.48 -9.87
CA VAL A 256 1.21 21.36 -8.65
C VAL A 256 0.74 19.93 -8.48
N GLY A 257 0.75 19.43 -7.25
CA GLY A 257 0.23 18.11 -6.88
C GLY A 257 0.42 17.83 -5.41
N ASP A 258 -0.18 16.77 -4.88
CA ASP A 258 0.07 16.32 -3.51
C ASP A 258 1.18 15.24 -3.50
N CYS A 259 1.38 14.58 -2.36
CA CYS A 259 2.28 13.45 -2.21
C CYS A 259 2.09 12.37 -3.28
N GLU A 260 0.85 12.12 -3.74
CA GLU A 260 0.58 11.13 -4.78
C GLU A 260 1.18 11.51 -6.14
N GLU A 261 1.01 12.75 -6.59
CA GLU A 261 1.67 13.29 -7.79
C GLU A 261 3.19 13.30 -7.64
N LYS A 262 3.70 13.79 -6.50
CA LYS A 262 5.14 14.00 -6.28
C LYS A 262 5.87 12.65 -6.26
N ALA A 263 5.38 11.66 -5.50
CA ALA A 263 5.93 10.31 -5.48
C ALA A 263 5.78 9.59 -6.84
N ALA A 264 4.64 9.72 -7.51
CA ALA A 264 4.44 9.15 -8.84
C ALA A 264 5.34 9.76 -9.91
N THR A 265 5.63 11.06 -9.83
CA THR A 265 6.52 11.76 -10.78
C THR A 265 7.97 11.35 -10.60
N PHE A 266 8.45 11.29 -9.35
CA PHE A 266 9.77 10.75 -9.04
C PHE A 266 9.92 9.31 -9.53
N ALA A 267 8.96 8.43 -9.23
CA ALA A 267 8.96 7.06 -9.72
C ALA A 267 8.97 7.02 -11.26
N ALA A 268 8.17 7.85 -11.93
CA ALA A 268 8.15 7.90 -13.40
C ALA A 268 9.51 8.29 -14.01
N PHE A 269 10.20 9.29 -13.44
CA PHE A 269 11.54 9.71 -13.87
C PHE A 269 12.59 8.62 -13.67
N CYS A 270 12.65 8.01 -12.48
CA CYS A 270 13.53 6.87 -12.22
C CYS A 270 13.32 5.78 -13.29
N ARG A 271 12.07 5.38 -13.53
CA ARG A 271 11.71 4.30 -14.46
C ARG A 271 12.13 4.57 -15.91
N VAL A 272 11.89 5.76 -16.44
CA VAL A 272 12.31 6.09 -17.83
C VAL A 272 13.83 6.18 -17.96
N SER A 273 14.54 6.49 -16.88
CA SER A 273 16.00 6.61 -16.83
C SER A 273 16.74 5.33 -16.48
N GLY A 274 16.05 4.17 -16.48
CA GLY A 274 16.67 2.86 -16.25
C GLY A 274 16.68 2.39 -14.78
N ILE A 275 16.09 3.16 -13.87
CA ILE A 275 16.11 2.91 -12.41
C ILE A 275 14.76 2.31 -11.99
N PRO A 276 14.71 1.08 -11.46
CA PRO A 276 13.47 0.51 -10.94
C PRO A 276 12.99 1.32 -9.74
N ALA A 277 11.70 1.63 -9.70
CA ALA A 277 11.10 2.41 -8.61
C ALA A 277 9.68 1.94 -8.32
N ARG A 278 9.23 2.09 -7.08
CA ARG A 278 7.88 1.74 -6.63
C ARG A 278 7.34 2.74 -5.61
N LEU A 279 6.03 2.88 -5.53
CA LEU A 279 5.40 3.60 -4.43
C LEU A 279 5.40 2.77 -3.13
N VAL A 280 5.45 3.47 -2.01
CA VAL A 280 5.16 2.96 -0.67
C VAL A 280 3.98 3.74 -0.11
N TRP A 281 2.95 3.04 0.35
CA TRP A 281 1.71 3.64 0.83
C TRP A 281 1.54 3.44 2.33
N VAL A 282 1.27 4.56 2.99
CA VAL A 282 0.98 4.66 4.43
C VAL A 282 -0.36 5.38 4.59
N PRO A 283 -1.04 5.33 5.75
CA PRO A 283 -2.29 6.06 5.93
C PRO A 283 -2.15 7.55 5.59
N ASN A 284 -2.95 8.02 4.63
CA ASN A 284 -3.02 9.42 4.17
C ASN A 284 -1.73 10.02 3.58
N HIS A 285 -0.72 9.21 3.27
CA HIS A 285 0.50 9.64 2.58
C HIS A 285 1.08 8.51 1.73
N ASN A 286 1.86 8.86 0.70
CA ASN A 286 2.70 7.93 -0.01
C ASN A 286 4.01 8.60 -0.44
N TRP A 287 5.04 7.79 -0.55
CA TRP A 287 6.37 8.16 -1.01
C TRP A 287 6.86 7.07 -1.98
N ALA A 288 8.13 7.09 -2.35
CA ALA A 288 8.68 6.15 -3.33
C ALA A 288 10.00 5.54 -2.88
N GLU A 289 10.22 4.27 -3.22
CA GLU A 289 11.55 3.65 -3.19
C GLU A 289 12.09 3.56 -4.61
N PHE A 290 13.40 3.76 -4.77
CA PHE A 290 14.14 3.33 -5.96
C PHE A 290 15.04 2.15 -5.61
N TYR A 291 15.48 1.39 -6.61
CA TYR A 291 16.25 0.16 -6.40
C TYR A 291 17.60 0.22 -7.10
N LEU A 292 18.66 -0.09 -6.36
CA LEU A 292 20.01 -0.30 -6.90
C LEU A 292 20.57 -1.62 -6.39
N GLN A 293 21.36 -2.29 -7.21
CA GLN A 293 22.23 -3.38 -6.81
C GLN A 293 23.60 -2.85 -6.43
N ASP A 294 24.19 -3.42 -5.39
CA ASP A 294 25.60 -3.21 -5.02
C ASP A 294 26.56 -4.05 -5.88
N GLU A 295 27.86 -3.91 -5.65
CA GLU A 295 28.93 -4.67 -6.32
C GLU A 295 28.80 -6.21 -6.20
N SER A 296 28.07 -6.72 -5.19
CA SER A 296 27.80 -8.15 -5.05
C SER A 296 26.57 -8.62 -5.86
N GLY A 297 25.85 -7.68 -6.48
CA GLY A 297 24.55 -7.92 -7.14
C GLY A 297 23.38 -8.00 -6.16
N TYR A 298 23.60 -7.78 -4.86
CA TYR A 298 22.54 -7.73 -3.86
C TYR A 298 21.81 -6.39 -3.96
N GLY A 299 20.48 -6.44 -3.84
CA GLY A 299 19.61 -5.34 -4.23
C GLY A 299 18.95 -4.62 -3.06
N HIS A 300 19.01 -3.30 -3.11
CA HIS A 300 18.55 -2.41 -2.05
C HIS A 300 17.39 -1.57 -2.55
N TRP A 301 16.24 -1.67 -1.88
CA TRP A 301 15.20 -0.64 -1.98
C TRP A 301 15.60 0.53 -1.07
N ILE A 302 15.74 1.70 -1.67
CA ILE A 302 16.27 2.93 -1.09
C ILE A 302 15.12 3.96 -1.05
N PRO A 303 14.74 4.48 0.12
CA PRO A 303 13.59 5.37 0.26
C PRO A 303 13.87 6.80 -0.25
N ALA A 304 12.84 7.43 -0.78
CA ALA A 304 12.83 8.83 -1.21
C ALA A 304 11.46 9.47 -0.90
N HIS A 305 11.40 10.24 0.19
CA HIS A 305 10.23 11.06 0.51
C HIS A 305 10.28 12.34 -0.32
N THR A 306 9.22 12.60 -1.08
CA THR A 306 9.19 13.69 -2.06
C THR A 306 8.22 14.82 -1.68
N SER A 307 7.61 14.79 -0.50
CA SER A 307 6.54 15.73 -0.14
C SER A 307 6.45 16.11 1.35
N CYS A 308 6.35 15.14 2.27
CA CYS A 308 6.19 15.45 3.70
C CYS A 308 7.53 15.77 4.37
N TYR A 309 8.57 15.13 3.87
CA TYR A 309 9.96 15.24 4.28
C TYR A 309 10.81 15.24 3.02
N SER A 310 11.99 15.86 3.05
CA SER A 310 12.96 15.89 1.94
C SER A 310 14.01 14.77 2.07
N TRP A 311 13.62 13.64 2.67
CA TRP A 311 14.55 12.55 2.97
C TRP A 311 14.86 11.74 1.70
N PHE A 312 16.15 11.55 1.45
CA PHE A 312 16.66 10.76 0.34
C PHE A 312 17.69 9.77 0.87
N GLY A 313 17.45 8.46 0.70
CA GLY A 313 18.29 7.39 1.22
C GLY A 313 17.86 6.85 2.59
N TRP A 314 16.89 7.49 3.26
CA TRP A 314 16.48 7.13 4.63
C TRP A 314 15.04 7.56 4.97
N THR A 315 14.50 7.08 6.08
CA THR A 315 13.22 7.52 6.67
C THR A 315 13.38 7.81 8.17
N GLY A 316 12.90 8.97 8.60
CA GLY A 316 13.06 9.48 9.96
C GLY A 316 11.84 9.32 10.88
N ALA A 317 10.81 8.57 10.48
CA ALA A 317 9.55 8.42 11.21
C ALA A 317 9.01 6.97 11.20
N HIS A 318 8.22 6.63 12.22
CA HIS A 318 7.50 5.35 12.33
C HIS A 318 6.24 5.35 11.48
N GLU A 319 6.36 5.06 10.18
CA GLU A 319 5.23 5.04 9.26
C GLU A 319 4.62 3.63 9.10
N LEU A 320 3.30 3.49 9.30
CA LEU A 320 2.57 2.25 9.05
C LEU A 320 2.46 1.99 7.55
N ILE A 321 3.12 0.94 7.05
CA ILE A 321 3.08 0.55 5.64
C ILE A 321 1.89 -0.39 5.37
N LEU A 322 1.00 0.04 4.49
CA LEU A 322 -0.16 -0.75 4.03
C LEU A 322 0.12 -1.49 2.71
N GLN A 323 1.06 -0.99 1.91
CA GLN A 323 1.38 -1.52 0.58
C GLN A 323 2.75 -1.01 0.11
N LYS A 324 3.53 -1.87 -0.54
CA LYS A 324 4.59 -1.45 -1.47
C LYS A 324 4.29 -1.90 -2.90
N GLY A 325 4.75 -1.14 -3.88
CA GLY A 325 4.33 -1.32 -5.28
C GLY A 325 3.12 -0.45 -5.66
N ASP A 326 2.85 -0.36 -6.95
CA ASP A 326 1.84 0.54 -7.53
C ASP A 326 1.07 -0.06 -8.72
N SER A 327 1.02 -1.40 -8.78
CA SER A 327 0.24 -2.15 -9.75
C SER A 327 -0.36 -3.41 -9.09
N VAL A 328 -1.21 -3.20 -8.08
CA VAL A 328 -1.81 -4.30 -7.31
C VAL A 328 -2.99 -4.91 -8.08
N PRO A 329 -2.98 -6.21 -8.42
CA PRO A 329 -4.11 -6.88 -9.02
C PRO A 329 -5.25 -7.03 -8.00
N ILE A 330 -6.44 -6.55 -8.34
CA ILE A 330 -7.64 -6.67 -7.49
C ILE A 330 -8.61 -7.66 -8.15
N PRO A 331 -8.92 -8.83 -7.55
CA PRO A 331 -9.79 -9.85 -8.16
C PRO A 331 -11.18 -9.33 -8.58
N GLU A 332 -11.68 -8.29 -7.90
CA GLU A 332 -12.96 -7.64 -8.17
C GLU A 332 -12.92 -6.65 -9.36
N LYS A 333 -11.75 -6.38 -9.94
CA LYS A 333 -11.54 -5.32 -10.96
C LYS A 333 -10.74 -5.85 -12.15
N SER A 334 -11.09 -5.42 -13.37
CA SER A 334 -10.40 -5.82 -14.61
C SER A 334 -9.05 -5.14 -14.84
N LYS A 335 -8.69 -4.16 -14.01
CA LYS A 335 -7.41 -3.43 -14.05
C LYS A 335 -6.80 -3.41 -12.64
N PRO A 336 -5.46 -3.47 -12.52
CA PRO A 336 -4.80 -3.26 -11.24
C PRO A 336 -5.01 -1.83 -10.73
N GLU A 337 -4.78 -1.62 -9.44
CA GLU A 337 -4.83 -0.30 -8.80
C GLU A 337 -3.45 0.20 -8.39
N ARG A 338 -3.29 1.53 -8.38
CA ARG A 338 -2.07 2.20 -7.89
C ARG A 338 -1.95 2.01 -6.39
N LEU A 339 -2.92 2.51 -5.65
CA LEU A 339 -3.12 2.28 -4.22
C LEU A 339 -4.43 1.49 -4.09
N MET A 340 -4.43 0.42 -3.29
CA MET A 340 -5.63 -0.38 -3.04
C MET A 340 -6.74 0.50 -2.44
N SER A 341 -7.92 0.51 -3.07
CA SER A 341 -9.08 1.18 -2.47
C SER A 341 -9.84 0.27 -1.52
N ASP A 342 -10.51 0.88 -0.54
CA ASP A 342 -11.68 0.27 0.07
C ASP A 342 -12.76 0.02 -1.01
N TRP A 343 -13.51 -1.07 -0.87
CA TRP A 343 -14.48 -1.49 -1.88
C TRP A 343 -15.62 -2.29 -1.25
N MET A 344 -16.83 -2.09 -1.78
CA MET A 344 -18.03 -2.85 -1.38
C MET A 344 -18.92 -3.16 -2.58
N GLN A 345 -19.52 -4.35 -2.55
CA GLN A 345 -20.59 -4.81 -3.44
C GLN A 345 -21.80 -5.26 -2.63
N TRP A 346 -22.99 -5.02 -3.18
CA TRP A 346 -24.26 -5.50 -2.64
C TRP A 346 -25.31 -5.67 -3.77
N GLN A 347 -26.44 -6.29 -3.42
CA GLN A 347 -27.71 -6.24 -4.15
C GLN A 347 -28.80 -5.72 -3.20
N GLY A 348 -29.87 -5.14 -3.75
CA GLY A 348 -30.96 -4.57 -2.94
C GLY A 348 -30.68 -3.15 -2.45
N ALA A 349 -31.08 -2.83 -1.22
CA ALA A 349 -30.84 -1.51 -0.63
C ALA A 349 -29.34 -1.32 -0.32
N LYS A 350 -28.82 -0.10 -0.48
CA LYS A 350 -27.42 0.21 -0.16
C LYS A 350 -27.18 0.14 1.36
N PRO A 351 -26.22 -0.69 1.83
CA PRO A 351 -25.75 -0.63 3.21
C PRO A 351 -25.01 0.67 3.52
N GLU A 352 -25.09 1.13 4.76
CA GLU A 352 -24.13 2.08 5.31
C GLU A 352 -22.85 1.32 5.65
N VAL A 353 -21.69 1.91 5.34
CA VAL A 353 -20.38 1.29 5.55
C VAL A 353 -19.44 2.23 6.30
N GLN A 354 -18.67 1.65 7.20
CA GLN A 354 -17.64 2.30 7.99
C GLN A 354 -16.37 1.45 7.91
N TYR A 355 -15.30 2.01 7.34
CA TYR A 355 -13.97 1.40 7.39
C TYR A 355 -13.19 1.98 8.57
N ILE A 356 -12.55 1.10 9.32
CA ILE A 356 -11.88 1.39 10.58
C ILE A 356 -10.40 1.12 10.39
N ALA A 357 -9.55 2.06 10.78
CA ALA A 357 -8.13 1.86 10.96
C ALA A 357 -7.68 2.64 12.20
N LYS A 358 -7.19 1.95 13.23
CA LYS A 358 -6.73 2.57 14.48
C LYS A 358 -5.36 2.02 14.85
N LEU A 359 -4.34 2.88 14.83
CA LEU A 359 -2.98 2.54 15.25
C LEU A 359 -2.75 3.14 16.63
N GLU A 360 -2.35 2.31 17.59
CA GLU A 360 -2.16 2.68 19.00
C GLU A 360 -0.77 2.22 19.44
N PRO A 361 0.00 3.04 20.18
CA PRO A 361 1.28 2.62 20.73
C PRO A 361 1.05 1.56 21.80
N ILE A 362 1.88 0.52 21.81
CA ILE A 362 1.99 -0.39 22.96
C ILE A 362 3.04 0.23 23.89
N VAL A 363 2.58 1.04 24.83
CA VAL A 363 3.46 1.77 25.76
C VAL A 363 4.03 0.80 26.81
N GLU A 364 5.23 0.30 26.55
CA GLU A 364 6.00 -0.48 27.53
C GLU A 364 6.60 0.42 28.63
N SER A 365 7.03 1.64 28.25
CA SER A 365 7.23 2.80 29.13
C SER A 365 7.52 4.06 28.29
N GLY A 366 7.35 5.25 28.86
CA GLY A 366 7.75 6.53 28.25
C GLY A 366 6.65 7.35 27.58
N ASP A 367 7.05 8.46 26.95
CA ASP A 367 6.19 9.28 26.10
C ASP A 367 5.64 8.43 24.93
N PRO A 368 4.31 8.40 24.70
CA PRO A 368 3.74 7.71 23.56
C PRO A 368 3.97 8.49 22.24
N GLY A 369 4.31 9.78 22.30
CA GLY A 369 4.49 10.67 21.16
C GLY A 369 3.23 11.45 20.80
N PRO A 370 3.30 12.47 19.93
CA PRO A 370 2.24 13.46 19.77
C PRO A 370 1.10 13.04 18.83
N GLY A 371 0.87 11.74 18.66
CA GLY A 371 -0.32 11.19 17.99
C GLY A 371 -0.33 11.31 16.47
N ALA A 372 -1.06 12.30 15.94
CA ALA A 372 -1.35 12.45 14.51
C ALA A 372 -0.97 13.83 13.99
N ARG A 373 -0.77 13.96 12.67
CA ARG A 373 -0.51 15.24 11.99
C ARG A 373 -1.51 15.45 10.87
N GLU A 374 -2.01 16.67 10.70
CA GLU A 374 -2.88 17.07 9.59
C GLU A 374 -2.17 18.06 8.64
N LYS A 375 -2.62 18.15 7.38
CA LYS A 375 -2.14 19.19 6.45
C LYS A 375 -3.08 20.38 6.47
N ASP A 376 -2.50 21.58 6.46
CA ASP A 376 -3.22 22.80 6.11
C ASP A 376 -3.61 22.85 4.61
N GLU A 377 -4.39 23.86 4.21
CA GLU A 377 -4.83 24.04 2.81
C GLU A 377 -3.67 24.20 1.81
N ARG A 378 -2.46 24.50 2.29
CA ARG A 378 -1.22 24.68 1.50
C ARG A 378 -0.36 23.41 1.47
N GLY A 379 -0.78 22.34 2.15
CA GLY A 379 -0.09 21.06 2.23
C GLY A 379 1.02 20.97 3.29
N ALA A 380 1.14 21.96 4.19
CA ALA A 380 2.10 21.93 5.30
C ALA A 380 1.53 21.17 6.51
N TRP A 381 2.37 20.39 7.22
CA TRP A 381 1.92 19.48 8.27
C TRP A 381 1.98 20.05 9.69
N THR A 382 0.84 20.14 10.37
CA THR A 382 0.68 20.56 11.76
C THR A 382 0.32 19.38 12.68
N PRO A 383 0.81 19.32 13.93
CA PRO A 383 0.35 18.33 14.91
C PRO A 383 -1.15 18.47 15.22
N PHE A 384 -1.86 17.34 15.32
CA PHE A 384 -3.30 17.25 15.57
C PHE A 384 -3.61 16.60 16.94
N GLY A 385 -2.93 17.08 17.97
CA GLY A 385 -3.16 16.70 19.37
C GLY A 385 -2.77 15.26 19.75
N PRO A 386 -2.69 14.96 21.06
CA PRO A 386 -2.32 13.64 21.55
C PRO A 386 -3.40 12.63 21.18
N TYR A 387 -3.06 11.70 20.28
CA TYR A 387 -3.87 10.52 19.92
C TYR A 387 -5.38 10.76 19.84
N ALA A 388 -5.78 11.85 19.18
CA ALA A 388 -7.14 12.37 19.23
C ALA A 388 -8.19 11.25 19.13
N ASP A 389 -9.22 11.28 20.00
CA ASP A 389 -10.25 10.23 20.21
C ASP A 389 -11.08 9.83 18.96
N LYS A 390 -10.74 10.39 17.79
CA LYS A 390 -11.24 10.03 16.48
C LYS A 390 -10.34 8.93 15.89
N PRO A 391 -10.76 7.65 15.87
CA PRO A 391 -10.03 6.62 15.10
C PRO A 391 -9.88 7.08 13.64
N PHE A 392 -8.79 6.68 12.97
CA PHE A 392 -8.66 7.02 11.57
C PHE A 392 -9.74 6.27 10.76
N MET A 393 -10.69 7.07 10.28
CA MET A 393 -11.87 6.62 9.57
C MET A 393 -11.63 6.82 8.09
N ARG A 394 -11.30 5.73 7.38
CA ARG A 394 -11.37 5.71 5.91
C ARG A 394 -12.85 5.86 5.53
N ARG A 395 -13.24 7.05 5.06
CA ARG A 395 -14.60 7.37 4.63
C ARG A 395 -14.78 7.17 3.13
#